data_AF-A0A1Q5GTZ8-F1
#
_entry.id   AF-A0A1Q5GTZ8-F1
#
_cell.length_a   1.000
_cell.length_b   1.000
_cell.length_c   1.000
_cell.angle_alpha   90.00
_cell.angle_beta   90.00
_cell.angle_gamma   90.00
#
_symmetry.space_group_name_H-M   'P 1'
#
loop_
_entity.id
_entity.type
_entity.pdbx_description
1 polymer ?
#
loop_
_entity_poly.entity_id
_entity_poly.type
_entity_poly.pdbx_seq_one_letter_code
_entity_poly.pdbx_strand_id
1 'polypeptide(L)'
;MNPTKTARYAAAALVVPALLFTAACGSDSKDDDAPKSGPVGKVSGKFGAEPEIEVPKGAKAAEDIVVEDVSTGDGAEVKKGDIVRLDFAGNLEALGSTWAQRQNAPTKGPRAQVVQEIGQQGQMLPTKVADALAGHKVGSRVQVEGTAEAIVGEQLNPQSGIKPSDPLVWVVDIVNAKKVDKKGEAKGDQAASEAGMPKVEAASQKAATITIPKGEKAPKDLKEQVLIKGDGAEVKAGEGLVVQYTGVKWEDGEKFDSSWDHGGASAFPIGVGGVIQGWDKGLVGKHVGDRVLLAIPPNQAYGADPSNQLAKNNLVFVVDILGTV
;
A
#
# COMPACT_ATOMS: atom_id res chain seq x y z
N MET A 1 67.99 -26.95 15.67
CA MET A 1 68.81 -25.77 15.99
C MET A 1 68.47 -24.66 15.00
N ASN A 2 67.79 -23.61 15.45
CA ASN A 2 67.84 -22.27 14.83
C ASN A 2 69.19 -21.61 15.22
N PRO A 3 69.65 -20.45 14.67
CA PRO A 3 69.16 -19.62 13.55
C PRO A 3 70.32 -19.25 12.56
N THR A 4 70.16 -18.61 11.40
CA THR A 4 70.04 -17.14 11.25
C THR A 4 69.84 -16.70 9.78
N LYS A 5 68.78 -15.89 9.59
CA LYS A 5 68.62 -14.64 8.82
C LYS A 5 69.35 -14.43 7.47
N THR A 6 68.57 -14.15 6.43
CA THR A 6 68.49 -12.78 5.86
C THR A 6 67.21 -12.60 5.04
N ALA A 7 66.43 -11.57 5.39
CA ALA A 7 65.25 -11.10 4.68
C ALA A 7 65.62 -9.97 3.71
N ARG A 8 64.96 -9.90 2.56
CA ARG A 8 64.92 -8.70 1.70
C ARG A 8 63.48 -8.30 1.49
N TYR A 9 63.08 -7.23 2.17
CA TYR A 9 61.85 -6.49 1.95
C TYR A 9 62.05 -5.57 0.74
N ALA A 10 61.12 -5.63 -0.22
CA ALA A 10 60.95 -4.61 -1.24
C ALA A 10 59.80 -3.70 -0.79
N ALA A 11 60.13 -2.48 -0.36
CA ALA A 11 59.17 -1.40 -0.17
C ALA A 11 59.13 -0.58 -1.46
N ALA A 12 57.97 -0.52 -2.11
CA ALA A 12 57.70 0.43 -3.18
C ALA A 12 56.71 1.47 -2.63
N ALA A 13 57.23 2.67 -2.38
CA ALA A 13 56.46 3.85 -2.04
C ALA A 13 55.73 4.35 -3.30
N LEU A 14 54.42 4.60 -3.20
CA LEU A 14 53.66 5.32 -4.20
C LEU A 14 53.08 6.59 -3.59
N VAL A 15 53.36 7.67 -4.30
CA VAL A 15 53.26 9.07 -3.92
C VAL A 15 51.82 9.56 -4.06
N VAL A 16 51.32 10.26 -3.03
CA VAL A 16 50.09 11.05 -3.07
C VAL A 16 50.41 12.44 -3.64
N PRO A 17 49.76 12.93 -4.70
CA PRO A 17 49.80 14.35 -5.02
C PRO A 17 48.63 15.06 -4.31
N ALA A 18 48.97 15.75 -3.22
CA ALA A 18 48.18 16.87 -2.72
C ALA A 18 48.42 18.06 -3.65
N LEU A 19 47.36 18.61 -4.25
CA LEU A 19 47.42 19.86 -4.99
C LEU A 19 46.53 20.91 -4.32
N LEU A 20 47.14 22.08 -4.20
CA LEU A 20 46.82 23.20 -3.33
C LEU A 20 45.69 24.09 -3.88
N PHE A 21 45.08 24.80 -2.93
CA PHE A 21 44.15 25.91 -3.09
C PHE A 21 44.61 26.99 -4.08
N THR A 22 43.67 27.47 -4.90
CA THR A 22 43.69 28.82 -5.48
C THR A 22 42.34 29.47 -5.25
N ALA A 23 42.32 30.59 -4.52
CA ALA A 23 41.20 31.51 -4.47
C ALA A 23 41.39 32.59 -5.56
N ALA A 24 40.34 32.89 -6.33
CA ALA A 24 40.17 34.17 -7.03
C ALA A 24 38.71 34.37 -7.54
N CYS A 25 38.06 35.40 -6.97
CA CYS A 25 36.99 36.28 -7.47
C CYS A 25 35.99 35.83 -8.55
N GLY A 26 34.74 35.60 -8.13
CA GLY A 26 33.63 36.56 -8.26
C GLY A 26 33.25 37.11 -9.64
N SER A 27 32.08 36.66 -10.13
CA SER A 27 31.15 37.49 -10.91
C SER A 27 29.71 37.10 -10.55
N ASP A 28 28.95 38.08 -10.10
CA ASP A 28 27.60 38.02 -9.55
C ASP A 28 26.62 37.16 -10.35
N SER A 29 26.06 36.16 -9.69
CA SER A 29 24.71 35.67 -9.90
C SER A 29 24.10 35.61 -8.50
N LYS A 30 23.06 36.41 -8.25
CA LYS A 30 22.27 36.29 -7.03
C LYS A 30 21.50 34.98 -7.12
N ASP A 31 22.11 33.92 -6.64
CA ASP A 31 21.40 32.70 -6.30
C ASP A 31 20.79 32.91 -4.91
N ASP A 32 19.46 32.96 -4.88
CA ASP A 32 18.65 32.92 -3.66
C ASP A 32 18.70 31.52 -3.01
N ASP A 33 19.90 31.02 -2.72
CA ASP A 33 20.09 29.76 -1.99
C ASP A 33 19.99 30.02 -0.47
N ALA A 34 18.76 30.26 -0.01
CA ALA A 34 18.45 29.91 1.36
C ALA A 34 18.75 28.40 1.53
N PRO A 35 19.48 27.97 2.57
CA PRO A 35 19.71 26.55 2.78
C PRO A 35 18.34 25.88 2.90
N LYS A 36 18.02 24.95 1.99
CA LYS A 36 16.86 24.06 2.15
C LYS A 36 16.99 23.44 3.53
N SER A 37 16.10 23.82 4.44
CA SER A 37 16.12 23.30 5.80
C SER A 37 16.04 21.78 5.70
N GLY A 38 17.08 21.10 6.17
CA GLY A 38 17.07 19.65 6.28
C GLY A 38 16.01 19.18 7.26
N PRO A 39 15.84 17.85 7.40
CA PRO A 39 14.78 17.31 8.20
C PRO A 39 14.90 17.73 9.67
N VAL A 40 13.77 18.12 10.27
CA VAL A 40 13.68 18.46 11.70
C VAL A 40 13.38 17.25 12.57
N GLY A 41 12.71 16.23 12.01
CA GLY A 41 12.49 14.96 12.68
C GLY A 41 13.77 14.12 12.71
N LYS A 42 14.09 13.54 13.86
CA LYS A 42 15.09 12.49 13.99
C LYS A 42 14.39 11.14 14.02
N VAL A 43 14.81 10.25 13.13
CA VAL A 43 14.20 8.92 12.99
C VAL A 43 15.22 7.85 13.36
N SER A 44 14.79 6.89 14.17
CA SER A 44 15.58 5.72 14.54
C SER A 44 14.76 4.43 14.40
N GLY A 45 15.45 3.28 14.43
CA GLY A 45 14.83 1.96 14.30
C GLY A 45 15.12 1.28 12.96
N LYS A 46 14.92 -0.05 12.94
CA LYS A 46 15.18 -0.89 11.76
C LYS A 46 13.93 -0.97 10.88
N PHE A 47 14.12 -1.10 9.57
CA PHE A 47 13.06 -1.44 8.63
C PHE A 47 12.21 -2.62 9.14
N GLY A 48 10.88 -2.49 9.06
CA GLY A 48 9.89 -3.45 9.52
C GLY A 48 9.55 -3.37 11.02
N ALA A 49 10.35 -2.68 11.83
CA ALA A 49 10.03 -2.39 13.23
C ALA A 49 9.42 -0.99 13.38
N GLU A 50 8.59 -0.75 14.39
CA GLU A 50 8.03 0.59 14.62
C GLU A 50 9.17 1.60 14.81
N PRO A 51 9.21 2.69 14.00
CA PRO A 51 10.25 3.71 14.14
C PRO A 51 10.03 4.54 15.39
N GLU A 52 11.13 5.03 15.96
CA GLU A 52 11.09 6.12 16.93
C GLU A 52 11.24 7.44 16.18
N ILE A 53 10.33 8.40 16.45
CA ILE A 53 10.29 9.69 15.78
C ILE A 53 10.39 10.79 16.84
N GLU A 54 11.50 11.51 16.85
CA GLU A 54 11.71 12.65 17.74
C GLU A 54 11.65 13.97 16.96
N VAL A 55 10.69 14.83 17.29
CA VAL A 55 10.62 16.19 16.77
C VAL A 55 10.97 17.17 17.88
N PRO A 56 12.07 17.96 17.78
CA PRO A 56 12.45 18.91 18.81
C PRO A 56 11.34 19.91 19.12
N LYS A 57 11.16 20.22 20.40
CA LYS A 57 10.16 21.20 20.83
C LYS A 57 10.45 22.57 20.19
N GLY A 58 9.47 23.13 19.48
CA GLY A 58 9.62 24.40 18.77
C GLY A 58 10.36 24.31 17.44
N ALA A 59 10.61 23.09 16.94
CA ALA A 59 11.08 22.88 15.57
C ALA A 59 10.15 23.55 14.57
N LYS A 60 10.74 24.08 13.50
CA LYS A 60 10.03 24.66 12.35
C LYS A 60 10.35 23.79 11.14
N ALA A 61 9.37 23.00 10.70
CA ALA A 61 9.49 22.26 9.45
C ALA A 61 9.54 23.21 8.26
N ALA A 62 10.07 22.72 7.15
CA ALA A 62 10.04 23.42 5.88
C ALA A 62 8.60 23.68 5.41
N GLU A 63 8.40 24.80 4.71
CA GLU A 63 7.13 25.10 4.02
C GLU A 63 6.90 24.18 2.80
N ASP A 64 7.97 23.61 2.27
CA ASP A 64 7.94 22.54 1.27
C ASP A 64 8.09 21.16 1.92
N ILE A 65 7.69 20.11 1.21
CA ILE A 65 7.92 18.73 1.66
C ILE A 65 9.40 18.38 1.54
N VAL A 66 9.98 17.90 2.65
CA VAL A 66 11.33 17.35 2.71
C VAL A 66 11.24 15.83 2.79
N VAL A 67 12.08 15.15 2.00
CA VAL A 67 12.13 13.69 1.93
C VAL A 67 13.56 13.24 2.20
N GLU A 68 13.73 12.29 3.12
CA GLU A 68 15.04 11.70 3.45
C GLU A 68 14.95 10.18 3.48
N ASP A 69 15.92 9.51 2.84
CA ASP A 69 16.15 8.08 3.03
C ASP A 69 16.82 7.85 4.39
N VAL A 70 16.05 7.38 5.37
CA VAL A 70 16.61 6.89 6.66
C VAL A 70 17.40 5.59 6.40
N SER A 71 16.92 4.77 5.47
CA SER A 71 17.69 3.67 4.90
C SER A 71 17.20 3.36 3.50
N THR A 72 18.12 3.04 2.59
CA THR A 72 17.79 2.72 1.19
C THR A 72 17.72 1.21 1.00
N GLY A 73 16.62 0.75 0.42
CA GLY A 73 16.43 -0.63 0.00
C GLY A 73 17.15 -0.98 -1.30
N ASP A 74 17.20 -2.27 -1.62
CA ASP A 74 17.82 -2.80 -2.84
C ASP A 74 16.79 -3.26 -3.89
N GLY A 75 15.49 -3.15 -3.57
CA GLY A 75 14.41 -3.55 -4.44
C GLY A 75 14.15 -2.61 -5.61
N ALA A 76 13.04 -2.87 -6.32
CA ALA A 76 12.62 -2.07 -7.46
C ALA A 76 12.29 -0.62 -7.03
N GLU A 77 12.57 0.32 -7.93
CA GLU A 77 12.17 1.72 -7.78
C GLU A 77 10.65 1.85 -7.89
N VAL A 78 10.05 2.56 -6.94
CA VAL A 78 8.62 2.90 -6.92
C VAL A 78 8.33 3.99 -7.94
N LYS A 79 7.28 3.80 -8.75
CA LYS A 79 6.88 4.76 -9.78
C LYS A 79 5.46 5.26 -9.55
N LYS A 80 5.16 6.41 -10.14
CA LYS A 80 3.78 6.92 -10.21
C LYS A 80 2.86 5.89 -10.87
N GLY A 81 1.71 5.63 -10.24
CA GLY A 81 0.74 4.61 -10.66
C GLY A 81 1.08 3.19 -10.21
N ASP A 82 2.21 2.95 -9.55
CA ASP A 82 2.44 1.68 -8.88
C ASP A 82 1.53 1.56 -7.66
N ILE A 83 1.08 0.35 -7.39
CA ILE A 83 0.46 0.01 -6.11
C ILE A 83 1.60 -0.36 -5.16
N VAL A 84 1.66 0.31 -4.02
CA VAL A 84 2.61 0.05 -2.95
C VAL A 84 1.93 -0.60 -1.77
N ARG A 85 2.59 -1.59 -1.17
CA ARG A 85 2.30 -2.05 0.18
C ARG A 85 3.34 -1.46 1.11
N LEU A 86 2.88 -0.82 2.19
CA LEU A 86 3.74 -0.07 3.08
C LEU A 86 3.31 -0.16 4.54
N ASP A 87 4.28 0.07 5.41
CA ASP A 87 4.04 0.43 6.80
C ASP A 87 4.36 1.90 7.02
N PHE A 88 3.63 2.55 7.93
CA PHE A 88 3.93 3.91 8.31
C PHE A 88 3.70 4.16 9.80
N ALA A 89 4.37 5.19 10.33
CA ALA A 89 4.07 5.82 11.60
C ALA A 89 4.22 7.34 11.45
N GLY A 90 3.28 8.09 12.04
CA GLY A 90 3.40 9.54 12.18
C GLY A 90 3.91 9.96 13.56
N ASN A 91 4.51 11.15 13.65
CA ASN A 91 5.01 11.69 14.92
C ASN A 91 3.92 12.04 15.96
N LEU A 92 2.67 12.18 15.52
CA LEU A 92 1.52 12.43 16.39
C LEU A 92 0.53 11.27 16.27
N GLU A 93 -0.16 10.94 17.38
CA GLU A 93 -1.19 9.89 17.40
C GLU A 93 -2.27 10.12 16.34
N ALA A 94 -2.66 11.38 16.10
CA ALA A 94 -3.65 11.77 15.10
C ALA A 94 -3.23 11.45 13.65
N LEU A 95 -1.93 11.27 13.38
CA LEU A 95 -1.44 10.88 12.05
C LEU A 95 -1.50 9.36 11.83
N GLY A 96 -1.67 8.59 12.91
CA GLY A 96 -1.79 7.14 12.89
C GLY A 96 -0.47 6.38 12.77
N SER A 97 -0.57 5.07 12.95
CA SER A 97 0.52 4.11 12.78
C SER A 97 -0.05 2.76 12.36
N THR A 98 0.63 2.09 11.44
CA THR A 98 0.33 0.69 11.07
C THR A 98 0.72 -0.31 12.16
N TRP A 99 1.52 0.09 13.14
CA TRP A 99 1.86 -0.73 14.32
C TRP A 99 0.81 -0.61 15.43
N ALA A 100 -0.03 0.43 15.38
CA ALA A 100 -1.15 0.57 16.31
C ALA A 100 -2.23 -0.51 16.07
N GLN A 101 -2.79 -1.05 17.15
CA GLN A 101 -3.82 -2.07 17.08
C GLN A 101 -5.14 -1.48 16.54
N ARG A 102 -5.63 -1.99 15.41
CA ARG A 102 -6.96 -1.63 14.89
C ARG A 102 -8.05 -2.38 15.67
N GLN A 103 -9.15 -1.70 16.02
CA GLN A 103 -10.25 -2.28 16.81
C GLN A 103 -10.80 -3.60 16.24
N ASN A 104 -10.86 -3.72 14.91
CA ASN A 104 -11.43 -4.88 14.21
C ASN A 104 -10.36 -5.76 13.54
N ALA A 105 -9.08 -5.54 13.81
CA ALA A 105 -8.03 -6.39 13.25
C ALA A 105 -8.04 -7.78 13.92
N PRO A 106 -7.75 -8.85 13.15
CA PRO A 106 -7.49 -10.17 13.73
C PRO A 106 -6.41 -10.09 14.82
N THR A 107 -6.63 -10.75 15.95
CA THR A 107 -5.65 -10.82 17.06
C THR A 107 -4.52 -11.82 16.80
N LYS A 108 -4.62 -12.59 15.72
CA LYS A 108 -3.62 -13.55 15.23
C LYS A 108 -3.45 -13.35 13.73
N GLY A 109 -2.22 -13.52 13.25
CA GLY A 109 -1.88 -13.38 11.84
C GLY A 109 -0.94 -12.20 11.58
N PRO A 110 -0.68 -11.89 10.30
CA PRO A 110 0.19 -10.80 9.92
C PRO A 110 -0.43 -9.46 10.30
N ARG A 111 0.44 -8.49 10.56
CA ARG A 111 0.03 -7.12 10.82
C ARG A 111 -0.58 -6.51 9.57
N ALA A 112 -1.54 -5.63 9.79
CA ALA A 112 -2.15 -4.85 8.74
C ALA A 112 -1.18 -3.82 8.17
N GLN A 113 -0.93 -3.92 6.87
CA GLN A 113 -0.17 -2.93 6.12
C GLN A 113 -1.13 -2.12 5.25
N VAL A 114 -0.71 -0.93 4.83
CA VAL A 114 -1.48 -0.10 3.91
C VAL A 114 -1.15 -0.51 2.49
N VAL A 115 -2.17 -0.51 1.64
CA VAL A 115 -2.03 -0.67 0.20
C VAL A 115 -2.57 0.60 -0.46
N GLN A 116 -1.77 1.25 -1.28
CA GLN A 116 -2.13 2.52 -1.92
C GLN A 116 -1.50 2.62 -3.29
N GLU A 117 -2.17 3.28 -4.23
CA GLU A 117 -1.60 3.63 -5.52
C GLU A 117 -0.94 5.01 -5.46
N ILE A 118 0.30 5.09 -5.96
CA ILE A 118 1.04 6.35 -6.04
C ILE A 118 0.36 7.30 -7.02
N GLY A 119 0.04 8.51 -6.57
CA GLY A 119 -0.71 9.52 -7.32
C GLY A 119 -2.23 9.45 -7.13
N GLN A 120 -2.73 8.55 -6.27
CA GLN A 120 -4.15 8.45 -5.94
C GLN A 120 -4.40 8.73 -4.45
N GLN A 121 -5.62 9.20 -4.17
CA GLN A 121 -6.04 9.48 -2.80
C GLN A 121 -6.08 8.19 -1.96
N GLY A 122 -5.29 8.19 -0.87
CA GLY A 122 -5.30 7.13 0.13
C GLY A 122 -6.33 7.38 1.23
N GLN A 123 -6.72 6.31 1.93
CA GLN A 123 -7.59 6.42 3.11
C GLN A 123 -6.83 6.80 4.39
N MET A 124 -5.60 6.29 4.55
CA MET A 124 -4.83 6.39 5.79
C MET A 124 -3.61 7.29 5.64
N LEU A 125 -2.90 7.17 4.53
CA LEU A 125 -1.69 7.95 4.26
C LEU A 125 -2.04 9.09 3.28
N PRO A 126 -1.72 10.36 3.59
CA PRO A 126 -1.98 11.47 2.69
C PRO A 126 -1.30 11.26 1.33
N THR A 127 -1.96 11.67 0.24
CA THR A 127 -1.44 11.47 -1.13
C THR A 127 -0.05 12.06 -1.30
N LYS A 128 0.21 13.26 -0.75
CA LYS A 128 1.54 13.88 -0.87
C LYS A 128 2.64 13.08 -0.18
N VAL A 129 2.33 12.36 0.90
CA VAL A 129 3.28 11.47 1.58
C VAL A 129 3.53 10.21 0.75
N ALA A 130 2.48 9.62 0.18
CA ALA A 130 2.63 8.48 -0.73
C ALA A 130 3.41 8.87 -2.00
N ASP A 131 3.11 10.02 -2.60
CA ASP A 131 3.76 10.51 -3.82
C ASP A 131 5.25 10.76 -3.63
N ALA A 132 5.65 11.18 -2.42
CA ALA A 132 7.05 11.33 -2.04
C ALA A 132 7.85 10.01 -2.07
N LEU A 133 7.18 8.85 -2.10
CA LEU A 133 7.85 7.55 -2.22
C LEU A 133 8.29 7.25 -3.67
N ALA A 134 7.80 7.98 -4.67
CA ALA A 134 8.21 7.79 -6.05
C ALA A 134 9.71 8.10 -6.22
N GLY A 135 10.45 7.21 -6.89
CA GLY A 135 11.90 7.29 -7.03
C GLY A 135 12.68 6.59 -5.91
N HIS A 136 12.03 6.24 -4.81
CA HIS A 136 12.64 5.43 -3.74
C HIS A 136 12.49 3.94 -4.03
N LYS A 137 13.35 3.11 -3.42
CA LYS A 137 13.36 1.66 -3.65
C LYS A 137 12.51 0.90 -2.65
N VAL A 138 11.89 -0.20 -3.09
CA VAL A 138 11.34 -1.21 -2.19
C VAL A 138 12.42 -1.68 -1.21
N GLY A 139 12.05 -1.81 0.06
CA GLY A 139 12.96 -2.06 1.18
C GLY A 139 13.52 -0.79 1.85
N SER A 140 13.19 0.40 1.34
CA SER A 140 13.62 1.66 1.95
C SER A 140 12.73 2.04 3.13
N ARG A 141 13.35 2.72 4.11
CA ARG A 141 12.66 3.53 5.11
C ARG A 141 12.84 4.99 4.74
N VAL A 142 11.73 5.66 4.47
CA VAL A 142 11.70 7.04 3.99
C VAL A 142 11.03 7.92 5.05
N GLN A 143 11.69 9.00 5.44
CA GLN A 143 11.10 10.08 6.22
C GLN A 143 10.53 11.11 5.25
N VAL A 144 9.28 11.51 5.47
CA VAL A 144 8.60 12.58 4.75
C VAL A 144 8.10 13.59 5.78
N GLU A 145 8.54 14.84 5.66
CA GLU A 145 8.18 15.89 6.60
C GLU A 145 7.88 17.23 5.95
N GLY A 146 7.21 18.10 6.70
CA GLY A 146 6.77 19.41 6.25
C GLY A 146 5.76 19.99 7.24
N THR A 147 5.27 21.20 6.97
CA THR A 147 4.14 21.74 7.73
C THR A 147 2.85 20.95 7.45
N ALA A 148 1.90 21.01 8.38
CA ALA A 148 0.58 20.42 8.19
C ALA A 148 -0.13 20.97 6.94
N GLU A 149 0.03 22.25 6.65
CA GLU A 149 -0.47 22.89 5.43
C GLU A 149 0.21 22.35 4.18
N ALA A 150 1.53 22.19 4.20
CA ALA A 150 2.29 21.69 3.06
C ALA A 150 1.90 20.25 2.70
N ILE A 151 1.73 19.37 3.70
CA ILE A 151 1.48 17.95 3.47
C ILE A 151 -0.02 17.64 3.33
N VAL A 152 -0.85 18.13 4.26
CA VAL A 152 -2.27 17.76 4.33
C VAL A 152 -3.15 18.82 3.66
N GLY A 153 -2.79 20.10 3.82
CA GLY A 153 -3.50 21.22 3.19
C GLY A 153 -4.97 21.29 3.61
N GLU A 154 -5.86 21.46 2.63
CA GLU A 154 -7.31 21.62 2.86
C GLU A 154 -7.97 20.40 3.54
N GLN A 155 -7.34 19.23 3.51
CA GLN A 155 -7.85 18.03 4.16
C GLN A 155 -7.56 18.00 5.68
N LEU A 156 -6.85 19.00 6.21
CA LEU A 156 -6.52 19.05 7.62
C LEU A 156 -7.81 19.18 8.45
N ASN A 157 -8.06 18.19 9.32
CA ASN A 157 -9.22 18.23 10.19
C ASN A 157 -9.12 19.40 11.17
N PRO A 158 -10.04 20.39 11.15
CA PRO A 158 -10.00 21.54 12.05
C PRO A 158 -10.13 21.17 13.53
N GLN A 159 -10.68 19.99 13.83
CA GLN A 159 -10.86 19.49 15.20
C GLN A 159 -9.65 18.69 15.72
N SER A 160 -8.62 18.48 14.89
CA SER A 160 -7.42 17.72 15.29
C SER A 160 -6.54 18.44 16.30
N GLY A 161 -6.69 19.77 16.44
CA GLY A 161 -5.79 20.60 17.24
C GLY A 161 -4.43 20.86 16.58
N ILE A 162 -4.19 20.32 15.38
CA ILE A 162 -2.99 20.55 14.57
C ILE A 162 -3.15 21.90 13.85
N LYS A 163 -2.14 22.77 14.00
CA LYS A 163 -2.08 24.05 13.32
C LYS A 163 -1.45 23.89 11.93
N PRO A 164 -1.80 24.74 10.95
CA PRO A 164 -1.20 24.73 9.62
C PRO A 164 0.34 24.71 9.62
N SER A 165 0.98 25.39 10.56
CA SER A 165 2.44 25.48 10.71
C SER A 165 3.08 24.38 11.56
N ASP A 166 2.30 23.47 12.16
CA ASP A 166 2.86 22.42 12.98
C ASP A 166 3.68 21.42 12.12
N PRO A 167 4.85 20.98 12.60
CA PRO A 167 5.68 20.02 11.88
C PRO A 167 5.05 18.63 11.93
N LEU A 168 4.78 18.06 10.76
CA LEU A 168 4.33 16.68 10.61
C LEU A 168 5.46 15.85 10.01
N VAL A 169 5.66 14.66 10.56
CA VAL A 169 6.66 13.69 10.09
C VAL A 169 5.98 12.34 9.96
N TRP A 170 6.06 11.77 8.76
CA TRP A 170 5.76 10.36 8.51
C TRP A 170 7.05 9.61 8.25
N VAL A 171 7.17 8.43 8.84
CA VAL A 171 8.19 7.45 8.48
C VAL A 171 7.51 6.28 7.82
N VAL A 172 7.94 5.96 6.61
CA VAL A 172 7.31 4.97 5.75
C VAL A 172 8.31 3.89 5.38
N ASP A 173 7.97 2.64 5.65
CA ASP A 173 8.67 1.47 5.13
C ASP A 173 7.99 1.01 3.84
N ILE A 174 8.70 1.07 2.72
CA ILE A 174 8.22 0.59 1.42
C ILE A 174 8.40 -0.93 1.38
N VAL A 175 7.36 -1.68 1.68
CA VAL A 175 7.43 -3.15 1.85
C VAL A 175 7.44 -3.84 0.49
N ASN A 176 6.61 -3.38 -0.44
CA ASN A 176 6.57 -3.88 -1.80
C ASN A 176 5.92 -2.87 -2.74
N ALA A 177 6.20 -2.99 -4.04
CA ALA A 177 5.60 -2.17 -5.07
C ALA A 177 5.37 -2.97 -6.34
N LYS A 178 4.24 -2.72 -6.99
CA LYS A 178 3.87 -3.42 -8.21
C LYS A 178 3.11 -2.52 -9.17
N LYS A 179 3.58 -2.48 -10.41
CA LYS A 179 2.80 -1.95 -11.53
C LYS A 179 1.62 -2.86 -11.83
N VAL A 180 0.44 -2.28 -11.93
CA VAL A 180 -0.80 -3.00 -12.22
C VAL A 180 -1.34 -2.62 -13.60
N ASP A 181 -1.75 -3.62 -14.37
CA ASP A 181 -2.58 -3.39 -15.55
C ASP A 181 -4.01 -3.13 -15.10
N LYS A 182 -4.45 -1.87 -15.23
CA LYS A 182 -5.80 -1.44 -14.87
C LYS A 182 -6.90 -2.15 -15.66
N LYS A 183 -6.58 -2.72 -16.82
CA LYS A 183 -7.50 -3.50 -17.65
C LYS A 183 -7.21 -5.01 -17.60
N GLY A 184 -6.34 -5.43 -16.67
CA GLY A 184 -6.05 -6.84 -16.46
C GLY A 184 -7.32 -7.62 -16.12
N GLU A 185 -7.35 -8.89 -16.47
CA GLU A 185 -8.46 -9.81 -16.19
C GLU A 185 -7.91 -11.23 -16.06
N ALA A 186 -8.67 -12.10 -15.40
CA ALA A 186 -8.38 -13.53 -15.41
C ALA A 186 -8.57 -14.08 -16.83
N LYS A 187 -7.65 -14.94 -17.27
CA LYS A 187 -7.63 -15.52 -18.62
C LYS A 187 -7.72 -17.04 -18.53
N GLY A 188 -8.47 -17.63 -19.44
CA GLY A 188 -8.62 -19.08 -19.54
C GLY A 188 -10.08 -19.48 -19.77
N ASP A 189 -10.30 -20.78 -19.87
CA ASP A 189 -11.63 -21.35 -19.99
C ASP A 189 -12.39 -21.18 -18.68
N GLN A 190 -13.56 -20.54 -18.75
CA GLN A 190 -14.41 -20.34 -17.59
C GLN A 190 -15.34 -21.55 -17.39
N ALA A 191 -15.23 -22.20 -16.24
CA ALA A 191 -16.17 -23.20 -15.79
C ALA A 191 -17.58 -22.61 -15.59
N ALA A 192 -18.61 -23.44 -15.78
CA ALA A 192 -19.96 -23.07 -15.42
C ALA A 192 -20.10 -22.91 -13.89
N SER A 193 -20.93 -21.97 -13.45
CA SER A 193 -21.30 -21.87 -12.04
C SER A 193 -21.98 -23.16 -11.57
N GLU A 194 -21.69 -23.58 -10.33
CA GLU A 194 -22.32 -24.73 -9.69
C GLU A 194 -23.83 -24.53 -9.53
N ALA A 195 -24.57 -25.63 -9.36
CA ALA A 195 -26.01 -25.58 -9.16
C ALA A 195 -26.37 -24.73 -7.92
N GLY A 196 -27.34 -23.82 -8.09
CA GLY A 196 -27.75 -22.87 -7.05
C GLY A 196 -26.85 -21.64 -6.91
N MET A 197 -25.68 -21.60 -7.56
CA MET A 197 -24.83 -20.41 -7.59
C MET A 197 -25.24 -19.45 -8.73
N PRO A 198 -24.98 -18.14 -8.59
CA PRO A 198 -25.20 -17.15 -9.64
C PRO A 198 -24.46 -17.48 -10.93
N LYS A 199 -25.14 -17.33 -12.07
CA LYS A 199 -24.51 -17.49 -13.39
C LYS A 199 -23.61 -16.28 -13.66
N VAL A 200 -22.42 -16.53 -14.17
CA VAL A 200 -21.43 -15.49 -14.50
C VAL A 200 -21.14 -15.47 -15.98
N GLU A 201 -21.27 -14.29 -16.58
CA GLU A 201 -20.85 -14.01 -17.96
C GLU A 201 -19.87 -12.83 -17.93
N ALA A 202 -18.64 -13.05 -18.37
CA ALA A 202 -17.59 -12.06 -18.29
C ALA A 202 -16.98 -11.83 -19.67
N ALA A 203 -17.44 -10.77 -20.33
CA ALA A 203 -16.86 -10.32 -21.58
C ALA A 203 -15.49 -9.67 -21.30
N SER A 204 -14.53 -9.90 -22.20
CA SER A 204 -13.17 -9.38 -22.05
C SER A 204 -13.18 -7.86 -21.84
N GLN A 205 -12.39 -7.41 -20.87
CA GLN A 205 -12.20 -6.02 -20.45
C GLN A 205 -13.49 -5.28 -20.09
N LYS A 206 -14.47 -6.00 -19.50
CA LYS A 206 -15.72 -5.44 -19.01
C LYS A 206 -16.07 -6.02 -17.65
N ALA A 207 -16.92 -5.31 -16.91
CA ALA A 207 -17.55 -5.82 -15.71
C ALA A 207 -18.30 -7.13 -16.02
N ALA A 208 -18.20 -8.10 -15.10
CA ALA A 208 -18.91 -9.36 -15.23
C ALA A 208 -20.41 -9.13 -15.02
N THR A 209 -21.23 -9.75 -15.86
CA THR A 209 -22.67 -9.85 -15.65
C THR A 209 -22.95 -11.03 -14.72
N ILE A 210 -23.60 -10.75 -13.60
CA ILE A 210 -23.97 -11.74 -12.60
C ILE A 210 -25.50 -11.90 -12.62
N THR A 211 -25.98 -13.11 -12.88
CA THR A 211 -27.43 -13.42 -12.90
C THR A 211 -27.80 -14.33 -11.74
N ILE A 212 -28.65 -13.83 -10.84
CA ILE A 212 -29.14 -14.61 -9.70
C ILE A 212 -30.17 -15.65 -10.19
N PRO A 213 -30.05 -16.93 -9.81
CA PRO A 213 -30.99 -17.96 -10.21
C PRO A 213 -32.38 -17.72 -9.61
N LYS A 214 -33.42 -17.82 -10.46
CA LYS A 214 -34.81 -17.60 -10.03
C LYS A 214 -35.26 -18.71 -9.09
N GLY A 215 -35.89 -18.32 -7.97
CA GLY A 215 -36.47 -19.25 -7.00
C GLY A 215 -35.46 -19.86 -6.01
N GLU A 216 -34.17 -19.60 -6.19
CA GLU A 216 -33.14 -20.02 -5.25
C GLU A 216 -33.00 -19.05 -4.08
N LYS A 217 -32.71 -19.60 -2.90
CA LYS A 217 -32.44 -18.80 -1.69
C LYS A 217 -30.96 -18.48 -1.60
N ALA A 218 -30.65 -17.28 -1.12
CA ALA A 218 -29.28 -16.92 -0.82
C ALA A 218 -28.66 -17.91 0.19
N PRO A 219 -27.39 -18.32 -0.01
CA PRO A 219 -26.67 -19.14 0.95
C PRO A 219 -26.60 -18.47 2.34
N LYS A 220 -26.77 -19.27 3.39
CA LYS A 220 -26.62 -18.79 4.78
C LYS A 220 -25.17 -18.69 5.23
N ASP A 221 -24.30 -19.42 4.53
CA ASP A 221 -22.86 -19.47 4.75
C ASP A 221 -22.14 -18.93 3.51
N LEU A 222 -20.89 -18.48 3.70
CA LEU A 222 -20.02 -18.12 2.58
C LEU A 222 -19.92 -19.30 1.60
N LYS A 223 -20.18 -19.03 0.32
CA LYS A 223 -19.91 -19.95 -0.79
C LYS A 223 -18.91 -19.30 -1.73
N GLU A 224 -18.01 -20.13 -2.24
CA GLU A 224 -16.97 -19.71 -3.18
C GLU A 224 -16.81 -20.78 -4.27
N GLN A 225 -16.53 -20.33 -5.48
CA GLN A 225 -16.24 -21.20 -6.60
C GLN A 225 -15.17 -20.54 -7.47
N VAL A 226 -14.11 -21.29 -7.79
CA VAL A 226 -13.14 -20.86 -8.79
C VAL A 226 -13.70 -21.17 -10.18
N LEU A 227 -13.99 -20.13 -10.96
CA LEU A 227 -14.53 -20.21 -12.30
C LEU A 227 -13.43 -20.28 -13.37
N ILE A 228 -12.31 -19.58 -13.15
CA ILE A 228 -11.08 -19.73 -13.94
C ILE A 228 -9.97 -20.05 -12.96
N LYS A 229 -9.18 -21.10 -13.22
CA LYS A 229 -8.02 -21.44 -12.41
C LYS A 229 -6.78 -20.73 -12.97
N GLY A 230 -6.21 -19.83 -12.18
CA GLY A 230 -4.89 -19.27 -12.38
C GLY A 230 -3.79 -20.17 -11.85
N ASP A 231 -2.57 -19.96 -12.34
CA ASP A 231 -1.36 -20.69 -12.00
C ASP A 231 -0.32 -19.81 -11.26
N GLY A 232 -0.68 -18.57 -10.96
CA GLY A 232 0.19 -17.63 -10.26
C GLY A 232 0.31 -17.92 -8.76
N ALA A 233 1.01 -17.04 -8.07
CA ALA A 233 1.27 -17.18 -6.63
C ALA A 233 -0.03 -17.27 -5.81
N GLU A 234 0.01 -18.07 -4.74
CA GLU A 234 -1.06 -18.14 -3.75
C GLU A 234 -1.17 -16.81 -2.98
N VAL A 235 -2.41 -16.34 -2.81
CA VAL A 235 -2.76 -15.15 -2.01
C VAL A 235 -2.62 -15.48 -0.53
N LYS A 236 -1.75 -14.75 0.16
CA LYS A 236 -1.54 -14.92 1.60
C LYS A 236 -2.17 -13.78 2.38
N ALA A 237 -2.62 -14.09 3.59
CA ALA A 237 -3.02 -13.05 4.53
C ALA A 237 -1.86 -12.05 4.74
N GLY A 238 -2.18 -10.77 4.88
CA GLY A 238 -1.22 -9.68 5.08
C GLY A 238 -0.67 -9.07 3.79
N GLU A 239 -0.98 -9.63 2.62
CA GLU A 239 -0.62 -9.05 1.33
C GLU A 239 -1.64 -7.98 0.89
N GLY A 240 -1.26 -7.19 -0.10
CA GLY A 240 -2.18 -6.40 -0.89
C GLY A 240 -2.69 -7.23 -2.07
N LEU A 241 -4.00 -7.45 -2.12
CA LEU A 241 -4.67 -8.18 -3.19
C LEU A 241 -5.07 -7.22 -4.31
N VAL A 242 -4.52 -7.40 -5.51
CA VAL A 242 -4.86 -6.62 -6.70
C VAL A 242 -5.92 -7.36 -7.50
N VAL A 243 -7.08 -6.72 -7.72
CA VAL A 243 -8.26 -7.36 -8.32
C VAL A 243 -9.01 -6.46 -9.29
N GLN A 244 -9.66 -7.10 -10.26
CA GLN A 244 -10.90 -6.59 -10.82
C GLN A 244 -12.07 -7.31 -10.18
N TYR A 245 -13.16 -6.60 -9.93
CA TYR A 245 -14.36 -7.18 -9.35
C TYR A 245 -15.63 -6.51 -9.85
N THR A 246 -16.73 -7.25 -9.72
CA THR A 246 -18.10 -6.76 -9.82
C THR A 246 -18.93 -7.34 -8.67
N GLY A 247 -19.68 -6.49 -7.97
CA GLY A 247 -20.54 -6.85 -6.85
C GLY A 247 -22.00 -6.55 -7.14
N VAL A 248 -22.88 -7.53 -6.92
CA VAL A 248 -24.35 -7.38 -7.00
C VAL A 248 -25.01 -7.81 -5.69
N LYS A 249 -26.19 -7.26 -5.41
CA LYS A 249 -27.06 -7.77 -4.34
C LYS A 249 -27.74 -9.06 -4.82
N TRP A 250 -27.81 -10.08 -3.98
CA TRP A 250 -28.55 -11.30 -4.31
C TRP A 250 -30.04 -11.02 -4.46
N GLU A 251 -30.59 -10.11 -3.65
CA GLU A 251 -32.05 -9.91 -3.52
C GLU A 251 -32.73 -9.46 -4.81
N ASP A 252 -32.05 -8.63 -5.60
CA ASP A 252 -32.58 -8.03 -6.83
C ASP A 252 -31.62 -8.17 -8.03
N GLY A 253 -30.40 -8.64 -7.81
CA GLY A 253 -29.37 -8.73 -8.86
C GLY A 253 -28.77 -7.38 -9.25
N GLU A 254 -29.10 -6.30 -8.54
CA GLU A 254 -28.58 -4.98 -8.88
C GLU A 254 -27.10 -4.87 -8.51
N LYS A 255 -26.30 -4.38 -9.47
CA LYS A 255 -24.90 -4.01 -9.24
C LYS A 255 -24.85 -2.84 -8.28
N PHE A 256 -24.12 -3.02 -7.17
CA PHE A 256 -23.86 -1.94 -6.23
C PHE A 256 -22.44 -1.41 -6.33
N ASP A 257 -21.49 -2.21 -6.84
CA ASP A 257 -20.11 -1.78 -6.99
C ASP A 257 -19.36 -2.56 -8.08
N SER A 258 -18.36 -1.92 -8.69
CA SER A 258 -17.44 -2.55 -9.63
C SER A 258 -16.20 -1.69 -9.83
N SER A 259 -15.03 -2.31 -9.68
CA SER A 259 -13.72 -1.72 -10.04
C SER A 259 -13.70 -1.05 -11.43
N TRP A 260 -14.40 -1.62 -12.42
CA TRP A 260 -14.50 -1.05 -13.77
C TRP A 260 -15.16 0.33 -13.82
N ASP A 261 -16.04 0.65 -12.86
CA ASP A 261 -16.67 1.96 -12.73
C ASP A 261 -15.71 2.98 -12.09
N HIS A 262 -14.65 2.51 -11.43
CA HIS A 262 -13.64 3.29 -10.69
C HIS A 262 -12.29 3.38 -11.41
N GLY A 263 -12.26 3.14 -12.72
CA GLY A 263 -11.03 3.25 -13.53
C GLY A 263 -10.22 1.96 -13.63
N GLY A 264 -10.75 0.83 -13.13
CA GLY A 264 -10.17 -0.50 -13.31
C GLY A 264 -9.54 -1.06 -12.04
N ALA A 265 -8.49 -1.87 -12.20
CA ALA A 265 -7.98 -2.72 -11.12
C ALA A 265 -7.64 -1.93 -9.84
N SER A 266 -8.13 -2.45 -8.72
CA SER A 266 -7.96 -1.88 -7.38
C SER A 266 -7.17 -2.83 -6.51
N ALA A 267 -6.60 -2.32 -5.41
CA ALA A 267 -5.90 -3.16 -4.45
C ALA A 267 -6.35 -2.92 -3.02
N PHE A 268 -6.42 -4.00 -2.27
CA PHE A 268 -6.92 -4.00 -0.90
C PHE A 268 -6.05 -4.89 0.00
N PRO A 269 -5.83 -4.51 1.27
CA PRO A 269 -5.20 -5.42 2.23
C PRO A 269 -6.12 -6.62 2.51
N ILE A 270 -5.60 -7.84 2.38
CA ILE A 270 -6.37 -9.09 2.48
C ILE A 270 -5.98 -9.93 3.70
N GLY A 271 -6.95 -10.59 4.32
CA GLY A 271 -6.75 -11.51 5.44
C GLY A 271 -6.40 -10.82 6.76
N VAL A 272 -6.61 -9.51 6.85
CA VAL A 272 -6.24 -8.66 8.01
C VAL A 272 -7.38 -7.76 8.48
N GLY A 273 -8.63 -8.06 8.12
CA GLY A 273 -9.78 -7.19 8.38
C GLY A 273 -9.70 -5.88 7.62
N GLY A 274 -9.13 -5.91 6.41
CA GLY A 274 -9.01 -4.77 5.50
C GLY A 274 -10.20 -4.62 4.55
N VAL A 275 -10.93 -5.71 4.34
CA VAL A 275 -12.12 -5.82 3.51
C VAL A 275 -13.20 -6.60 4.26
N ILE A 276 -14.38 -6.77 3.65
CA ILE A 276 -15.44 -7.60 4.23
C ILE A 276 -14.95 -9.03 4.51
N GLN A 277 -15.44 -9.63 5.58
CA GLN A 277 -14.95 -10.93 6.06
C GLN A 277 -15.06 -12.05 5.01
N GLY A 278 -16.07 -11.99 4.13
CA GLY A 278 -16.24 -12.95 3.04
C GLY A 278 -15.11 -12.92 2.02
N TRP A 279 -14.49 -11.77 1.77
CA TRP A 279 -13.28 -11.68 0.94
C TRP A 279 -12.07 -12.21 1.68
N ASP A 280 -11.85 -11.77 2.93
CA ASP A 280 -10.73 -12.23 3.76
C ASP A 280 -10.69 -13.76 3.89
N LYS A 281 -11.85 -14.39 4.04
CA LYS A 281 -11.96 -15.86 4.11
C LYS A 281 -11.93 -16.53 2.75
N GLY A 282 -12.59 -15.94 1.75
CA GLY A 282 -12.83 -16.60 0.48
C GLY A 282 -11.71 -16.47 -0.56
N LEU A 283 -10.88 -15.43 -0.43
CA LEU A 283 -9.82 -15.13 -1.41
C LEU A 283 -8.41 -15.51 -0.92
N VAL A 284 -8.18 -15.62 0.39
CA VAL A 284 -6.93 -16.20 0.91
C VAL A 284 -6.83 -17.68 0.49
N GLY A 285 -5.65 -18.10 0.04
CA GLY A 285 -5.42 -19.43 -0.52
C GLY A 285 -5.85 -19.60 -1.99
N LYS A 286 -6.47 -18.59 -2.60
CA LYS A 286 -6.67 -18.53 -4.06
C LYS A 286 -5.39 -18.10 -4.74
N HIS A 287 -5.33 -18.20 -6.05
CA HIS A 287 -4.12 -17.95 -6.83
C HIS A 287 -4.28 -16.74 -7.74
N VAL A 288 -3.18 -16.05 -7.99
CA VAL A 288 -3.13 -15.05 -9.05
C VAL A 288 -3.51 -15.69 -10.38
N GLY A 289 -4.41 -15.05 -11.11
CA GLY A 289 -5.06 -15.53 -12.32
C GLY A 289 -6.41 -16.22 -12.06
N ASP A 290 -6.78 -16.52 -10.81
CA ASP A 290 -8.09 -17.08 -10.52
C ASP A 290 -9.20 -16.05 -10.81
N ARG A 291 -10.31 -16.49 -11.43
CA ARG A 291 -11.62 -15.82 -11.34
C ARG A 291 -12.45 -16.54 -10.29
N VAL A 292 -12.88 -15.86 -9.25
CA VAL A 292 -13.60 -16.43 -8.12
C VAL A 292 -14.99 -15.82 -8.02
N LEU A 293 -16.02 -16.67 -7.99
CA LEU A 293 -17.38 -16.31 -7.65
C LEU A 293 -17.60 -16.52 -6.15
N LEU A 294 -18.09 -15.49 -5.46
CA LEU A 294 -18.38 -15.50 -4.03
C LEU A 294 -19.87 -15.18 -3.82
N ALA A 295 -20.54 -15.90 -2.93
CA ALA A 295 -21.83 -15.52 -2.37
C ALA A 295 -21.69 -15.38 -0.84
N ILE A 296 -21.92 -14.18 -0.33
CA ILE A 296 -21.51 -13.74 0.99
C ILE A 296 -22.76 -13.33 1.80
N PRO A 297 -23.07 -14.00 2.92
CA PRO A 297 -24.18 -13.61 3.78
C PRO A 297 -23.88 -12.28 4.51
N PRO A 298 -24.91 -11.52 4.94
CA PRO A 298 -24.74 -10.19 5.54
C PRO A 298 -23.76 -10.15 6.71
N ASN A 299 -23.75 -11.17 7.57
CA ASN A 299 -22.87 -11.26 8.74
C ASN A 299 -21.38 -11.43 8.38
N GLN A 300 -21.06 -11.78 7.13
CA GLN A 300 -19.70 -11.82 6.59
C GLN A 300 -19.46 -10.69 5.56
N ALA A 301 -20.45 -9.81 5.38
CA ALA A 301 -20.39 -8.60 4.57
C ALA A 301 -20.50 -7.37 5.49
N TYR A 302 -21.52 -6.53 5.30
CA TYR A 302 -21.71 -5.26 6.03
C TYR A 302 -22.67 -5.35 7.22
N GLY A 303 -23.15 -6.53 7.60
CA GLY A 303 -24.20 -6.70 8.62
C GLY A 303 -23.80 -6.31 10.05
N ALA A 304 -22.51 -6.12 10.32
CA ALA A 304 -22.02 -5.60 11.60
C ALA A 304 -22.22 -4.08 11.76
N ASP A 305 -22.47 -3.36 10.66
CA ASP A 305 -22.74 -1.93 10.64
C ASP A 305 -24.19 -1.67 10.20
N PRO A 306 -25.14 -1.48 11.15
CA PRO A 306 -26.54 -1.25 10.82
C PRO A 306 -26.81 0.03 10.03
N SER A 307 -25.86 0.98 10.02
CA SER A 307 -25.97 2.24 9.27
C SER A 307 -25.64 2.07 7.79
N ASN A 308 -24.95 0.97 7.42
CA ASN A 308 -24.62 0.66 6.05
C ASN A 308 -25.87 0.24 5.27
N GLN A 309 -26.08 0.83 4.08
CA GLN A 309 -27.23 0.51 3.23
C GLN A 309 -27.28 -0.95 2.78
N LEU A 310 -26.15 -1.65 2.78
CA LEU A 310 -26.01 -3.06 2.42
C LEU A 310 -26.04 -4.00 3.64
N ALA A 311 -26.28 -3.50 4.85
CA ALA A 311 -26.20 -4.29 6.09
C ALA A 311 -27.13 -5.51 6.14
N LYS A 312 -28.20 -5.51 5.35
CA LYS A 312 -29.21 -6.59 5.31
C LYS A 312 -29.07 -7.49 4.07
N ASN A 313 -28.15 -7.17 3.16
CA ASN A 313 -28.07 -7.81 1.85
C ASN A 313 -27.08 -8.97 1.83
N ASN A 314 -27.44 -10.03 1.11
CA ASN A 314 -26.48 -11.04 0.67
C ASN A 314 -25.79 -10.49 -0.57
N LEU A 315 -24.47 -10.56 -0.61
CA LEU A 315 -23.68 -10.00 -1.70
C LEU A 315 -23.09 -11.11 -2.56
N VAL A 316 -23.09 -10.89 -3.86
CA VAL A 316 -22.40 -11.77 -4.82
C VAL A 316 -21.30 -10.99 -5.49
N PHE A 317 -20.10 -11.56 -5.49
CA PHE A 317 -18.95 -10.97 -6.18
C PHE A 317 -18.40 -11.93 -7.22
N VAL A 318 -17.97 -11.39 -8.35
CA VAL A 318 -16.99 -12.04 -9.24
C VAL A 318 -15.71 -11.24 -9.11
N VAL A 319 -14.61 -11.93 -8.81
CA VAL A 319 -13.31 -11.35 -8.52
C VAL A 319 -12.24 -12.01 -9.39
N ASP A 320 -11.56 -11.24 -10.22
CA ASP A 320 -10.36 -11.64 -10.93
C ASP A 320 -9.14 -11.23 -10.12
N ILE A 321 -8.33 -12.20 -9.71
CA ILE A 321 -7.11 -11.95 -8.95
C ILE A 321 -5.98 -11.67 -9.93
N LEU A 322 -5.53 -10.42 -9.99
CA LEU A 322 -4.51 -9.98 -10.95
C LEU A 322 -3.10 -10.02 -10.37
N GLY A 323 -2.98 -10.05 -9.05
CA GLY A 323 -1.69 -10.05 -8.39
C GLY A 323 -1.77 -9.88 -6.89
N THR A 324 -0.62 -10.04 -6.26
CA THR A 324 -0.37 -9.59 -4.90
C THR A 324 0.79 -8.60 -4.89
N VAL A 325 0.81 -7.74 -3.86
CA VAL A 325 1.88 -6.77 -3.55
C VAL A 325 2.15 -6.83 -2.05
#